data_AF-D6ZJH7-F1
#
_entry.id   AF-D6ZJH7-F1
#
_cell.length_a   1.000
_cell.length_b   1.000
_cell.length_c   1.000
_cell.angle_alpha   90.00
_cell.angle_beta   90.00
_cell.angle_gamma   90.00
#
_symmetry.space_group_name_H-M   'P 1'
#
loop_
_entity.id
_entity.type
_entity.pdbx_description
1 polymer ?
#
loop_
_entity_poly.entity_id
_entity_poly.type
_entity_poly.pdbx_seq_one_letter_code
_entity_poly.pdbx_strand_id
1 'polypeptide(L)'
;MDIGEKVVNVAAVGLAGLVSDNIVKLGWRMATGANPPQDDDVEVGLAQAIVFAVLSGVLLAIIKRFTVRTASQWWVNKHSEAGIGIESA
;
A
#
# COMPACT_ATOMS: atom_id res chain seq x y z
N MET A 1 -11.02 4.50 18.88
CA MET A 1 -9.63 4.81 18.47
C MET A 1 -8.86 5.10 19.73
N ASP A 2 -8.04 4.14 20.12
CA ASP A 2 -7.35 4.16 21.40
C ASP A 2 -5.99 4.85 21.23
N ILE A 3 -5.40 5.38 22.31
CA ILE A 3 -4.12 6.12 22.23
C ILE A 3 -3.02 5.29 21.55
N GLY A 4 -3.00 3.98 21.75
CA GLY A 4 -2.04 3.07 21.12
C GLY A 4 -2.12 3.07 19.59
N GLU A 5 -3.32 3.04 19.01
CA GLU A 5 -3.50 3.11 17.54
C GLU A 5 -3.02 4.45 16.99
N LYS A 6 -3.26 5.55 17.72
CA LYS A 6 -2.79 6.88 17.30
C LYS A 6 -1.27 6.94 17.25
N VAL A 7 -0.59 6.40 18.26
CA VAL A 7 0.89 6.36 18.31
C VAL A 7 1.44 5.53 17.16
N VAL A 8 0.86 4.35 16.91
CA VAL A 8 1.27 3.51 15.78
C VAL A 8 1.09 4.22 14.45
N ASN A 9 -0.05 4.89 14.24
CA ASN A 9 -0.32 5.59 12.98
C ASN A 9 0.63 6.79 12.79
N VAL A 10 0.88 7.57 13.84
CA VAL A 10 1.83 8.70 13.79
C VAL A 10 3.25 8.20 13.50
N ALA A 11 3.68 7.12 14.15
CA ALA A 11 4.99 6.54 13.91
C ALA A 11 5.12 6.00 12.47
N ALA A 12 4.09 5.32 11.98
CA ALA A 12 4.05 4.80 10.61
C ALA A 12 4.13 5.92 9.57
N VAL A 13 3.34 6.99 9.74
CA VAL A 13 3.38 8.16 8.84
C VAL A 13 4.73 8.85 8.91
N GLY A 14 5.31 9.02 10.10
CA GLY A 14 6.64 9.61 10.27
C GLY A 14 7.73 8.81 9.56
N LEU A 15 7.77 7.49 9.77
CA LEU A 15 8.72 6.60 9.10
C LEU A 15 8.52 6.61 7.58
N ALA A 16 7.27 6.60 7.12
CA ALA A 16 6.95 6.70 5.70
C ALA A 16 7.56 7.98 5.10
N GLY A 17 7.35 9.13 5.74
CA GLY A 17 7.92 10.41 5.30
C GLY A 17 9.44 10.41 5.20
N LEU A 18 10.13 9.72 6.13
CA LEU A 18 11.60 9.61 6.11
C LEU A 18 12.11 8.76 4.93
N VAL A 19 11.36 7.75 4.49
CA VAL A 19 11.78 6.86 3.40
C VAL A 19 11.20 7.23 2.04
N SER A 20 10.17 8.08 1.99
CA SER A 20 9.45 8.47 0.77
C SER A 20 10.38 8.95 -0.34
N ASP A 21 11.31 9.85 -0.04
CA ASP A 21 12.19 10.46 -1.05
C ASP A 21 13.10 9.43 -1.74
N ASN A 22 13.65 8.49 -0.97
CA ASN A 22 14.50 7.42 -1.53
C ASN A 22 13.70 6.44 -2.40
N ILE A 23 12.50 6.08 -1.96
CA ILE A 23 11.63 5.15 -2.70
C ILE A 23 11.21 5.78 -4.03
N VAL A 24 10.82 7.06 -4.02
CA VAL A 24 10.42 7.79 -5.23
C VAL A 24 11.60 7.92 -6.19
N LYS A 25 12.76 8.37 -5.71
CA LYS A 25 13.98 8.48 -6.54
C LYS A 25 14.37 7.15 -7.15
N LEU A 26 14.36 6.08 -6.37
CA LEU A 26 14.71 4.75 -6.85
C LEU A 26 13.71 4.25 -7.88
N GLY A 27 12.40 4.31 -7.58
CA GLY A 27 11.35 3.89 -8.49
C GLY A 27 11.40 4.64 -9.82
N TRP A 28 11.62 5.96 -9.76
CA TRP A 28 11.72 6.78 -10.96
C TRP A 28 12.95 6.45 -11.81
N ARG A 29 14.10 6.28 -11.16
CA ARG A 29 15.34 5.88 -11.85
C ARG A 29 15.23 4.49 -12.46
N MET A 30 14.55 3.56 -11.78
CA MET A 30 14.33 2.21 -12.33
C MET A 30 13.40 2.23 -13.54
N ALA A 31 12.34 3.05 -13.52
CA ALA A 31 11.37 3.11 -14.61
C ALA A 31 11.86 3.92 -15.82
N THR A 32 12.56 5.04 -15.58
CA THR A 32 12.90 6.03 -16.63
C THR A 32 14.39 6.13 -16.91
N GLY A 33 15.25 5.61 -16.03
CA GLY A 33 16.71 5.80 -16.09
C GLY A 33 17.19 7.18 -15.60
N ALA A 34 16.29 8.11 -15.31
CA ALA A 34 16.61 9.50 -14.95
C ALA A 34 16.14 9.87 -13.52
N ASN A 35 16.61 11.02 -13.02
CA ASN A 35 16.12 11.58 -11.76
C ASN A 35 14.68 12.09 -11.91
N PRO A 36 13.86 12.03 -10.84
CA PRO A 36 12.48 12.50 -10.87
C PRO A 36 12.38 14.00 -11.22
N PRO A 37 11.37 14.42 -12.00
CA PRO A 37 11.09 15.82 -12.33
C PRO A 37 10.89 16.68 -11.07
N GLN A 38 11.30 17.94 -11.15
CA GLN A 38 11.04 18.95 -10.11
C GLN A 38 9.73 19.70 -10.42
N ASP A 39 9.08 20.20 -9.38
CA ASP A 39 7.67 20.61 -9.36
C ASP A 39 7.35 21.96 -10.05
N ASP A 40 8.26 22.48 -10.88
CA ASP A 40 8.18 23.85 -11.40
C ASP A 40 7.29 24.00 -12.67
N ASP A 41 6.72 22.92 -13.20
CA ASP A 41 5.93 22.91 -14.44
C ASP A 41 4.43 22.58 -14.20
N VAL A 42 3.55 23.57 -14.39
CA VAL A 42 2.11 23.47 -14.07
C VAL A 42 1.35 22.49 -14.98
N GLU A 43 1.72 22.39 -16.26
CA GLU A 43 1.11 21.45 -17.22
C GLU A 43 1.51 19.99 -16.97
N VAL A 44 2.74 19.77 -16.48
CA VAL A 44 3.20 18.47 -16.01
C VAL A 44 2.34 17.99 -14.84
N GLY A 45 1.86 18.91 -13.99
CA GLY A 45 1.01 18.60 -12.84
C GLY A 45 -0.28 17.84 -13.19
N LEU A 46 -0.99 18.20 -14.26
CA LEU A 46 -2.25 17.51 -14.62
C LEU A 46 -1.98 16.11 -15.19
N ALA A 47 -1.03 15.98 -16.11
CA ALA A 47 -0.66 14.68 -16.68
C ALA A 47 -0.11 13.74 -15.58
N GLN A 48 0.73 14.27 -14.69
CA GLN A 48 1.28 13.53 -13.56
C GLN A 48 0.20 13.13 -12.56
N ALA A 49 -0.81 13.97 -12.31
CA ALA A 49 -1.95 13.61 -11.46
C ALA A 49 -2.76 12.44 -12.05
N ILE A 50 -3.01 12.45 -13.37
CA ILE A 50 -3.73 11.35 -14.04
C ILE A 50 -2.90 10.05 -13.97
N VAL A 51 -1.60 10.12 -14.28
CA VAL A 51 -0.70 8.96 -14.20
C VAL A 51 -0.65 8.42 -12.78
N PHE A 52 -0.50 9.29 -11.77
CA PHE A 52 -0.51 8.91 -10.37
C PHE A 52 -1.81 8.23 -9.96
N ALA A 53 -2.96 8.76 -10.40
CA ALA A 53 -4.27 8.17 -10.10
C ALA A 53 -4.43 6.76 -10.71
N VAL A 54 -4.02 6.57 -11.97
CA VAL A 54 -4.05 5.26 -12.62
C VAL A 54 -3.14 4.26 -11.91
N LEU A 55 -1.89 4.65 -11.62
CA LEU A 55 -0.94 3.80 -10.91
C LEU A 55 -1.44 3.45 -9.51
N SER A 56 -1.99 4.42 -8.78
CA SER A 56 -2.57 4.20 -7.45
C SER A 56 -3.76 3.26 -7.51
N GLY A 57 -4.64 3.40 -8.51
CA GLY A 57 -5.78 2.51 -8.72
C GLY A 57 -5.36 1.06 -8.97
N VAL A 58 -4.36 0.86 -9.84
CA VAL A 58 -3.79 -0.48 -10.11
C VAL A 58 -3.15 -1.07 -8.86
N LEU A 59 -2.34 -0.29 -8.13
CA LEU A 59 -1.67 -0.74 -6.92
C LEU A 59 -2.68 -1.14 -5.83
N LEU A 60 -3.73 -0.34 -5.63
CA LEU A 60 -4.80 -0.65 -4.67
C LEU A 60 -5.55 -1.93 -5.05
N ALA A 61 -5.81 -2.17 -6.33
CA ALA A 61 -6.45 -3.40 -6.79
C ALA A 61 -5.58 -4.63 -6.45
N ILE A 62 -4.27 -4.53 -6.65
CA ILE A 62 -3.30 -5.57 -6.29
C ILE A 62 -3.32 -5.80 -4.78
N ILE A 63 -3.15 -4.74 -3.98
CA ILE A 63 -3.14 -4.83 -2.51
C ILE A 63 -4.43 -5.50 -2.02
N LYS A 64 -5.60 -5.04 -2.48
CA LYS A 64 -6.90 -5.61 -2.08
C LYS A 64 -6.98 -7.11 -2.39
N ARG A 65 -6.48 -7.53 -3.56
CA ARG A 65 -6.44 -8.95 -3.93
C ARG A 65 -5.57 -9.77 -2.97
N PHE A 66 -4.42 -9.24 -2.58
CA PHE A 66 -3.53 -9.90 -1.61
C PHE A 66 -4.10 -9.88 -0.20
N THR A 67 -4.63 -8.75 0.27
CA THR A 67 -5.24 -8.61 1.60
C THR A 67 -6.38 -9.61 1.78
N VAL A 68 -7.29 -9.76 0.81
CA VAL A 68 -8.38 -10.75 0.88
C VAL A 68 -7.82 -12.17 0.94
N ARG A 69 -6.79 -12.48 0.16
CA ARG A 69 -6.16 -13.80 0.15
C ARG A 69 -5.47 -14.11 1.48
N THR A 70 -4.74 -13.16 2.04
CA THR A 70 -4.09 -13.28 3.36
C THR A 70 -5.11 -13.39 4.48
N ALA A 71 -6.16 -12.56 4.47
CA ALA A 71 -7.23 -12.64 5.46
C ALA A 71 -7.93 -13.99 5.39
N SER A 72 -8.21 -14.52 4.19
CA SER A 72 -8.80 -15.85 4.03
C SER A 72 -7.90 -16.94 4.61
N GLN A 73 -6.59 -16.92 4.35
CA GLN A 73 -5.67 -17.90 4.94
C GLN A 73 -5.57 -17.78 6.45
N TRP A 74 -5.56 -16.56 6.98
CA TRP A 74 -5.51 -16.33 8.43
C TRP A 74 -6.80 -16.77 9.13
N TRP A 75 -7.96 -16.52 8.53
CA TRP A 75 -9.26 -17.00 9.03
C TRP A 75 -9.37 -18.52 9.02
N VAL A 76 -8.92 -19.17 7.94
CA VAL A 76 -8.86 -20.64 7.85
C VAL A 76 -7.92 -21.22 8.90
N ASN A 77 -6.73 -20.63 9.09
CA ASN A 77 -5.77 -21.11 10.08
C ASN A 77 -6.33 -21.00 11.51
N LYS A 78 -7.04 -19.90 11.81
CA LYS A 78 -7.65 -19.66 13.13
C LYS A 78 -8.85 -20.58 13.43
N HIS A 79 -9.54 -21.08 12.40
CA HIS A 79 -10.63 -22.07 12.54
C HIS A 79 -10.16 -23.51 12.35
N SER A 80 -8.92 -23.74 11.89
CA SER A 80 -8.32 -25.08 11.85
C SER A 80 -7.79 -25.52 13.21
N GLU A 81 -7.52 -24.58 14.12
CA GLU A 81 -7.08 -24.87 15.50
C GLU A 81 -8.27 -25.07 16.45
N ALA A 82 -9.45 -24.54 16.12
CA ALA A 82 -10.69 -24.90 16.78
C ALA A 82 -11.25 -26.13 16.08
N GLY A 83 -11.03 -27.32 16.65
CA GLY A 83 -11.68 -28.56 16.21
C GLY A 83 -13.20 -28.49 16.34
N ILE A 84 -13.85 -27.76 15.43
CA ILE A 84 -15.28 -27.83 15.17
C ILE A 84 -15.43 -28.58 13.87
N GLY A 85 -15.60 -29.89 14.03
CA GLY A 85 -16.13 -30.75 12.99
C GLY A 85 -17.39 -30.11 12.42
N ILE A 86 -17.34 -29.75 11.15
CA ILE A 86 -18.54 -29.62 10.34
C ILE A 86 -19.03 -31.05 10.05
N GLU A 87 -19.66 -31.64 11.07
CA GLU A 87 -20.55 -32.77 10.89
C GLU A 87 -21.84 -32.24 10.25
N SER A 88 -22.20 -32.89 9.13
CA SER A 88 -23.47 -32.93 8.43
C SER A 88 -24.56 -31.88 8.75
N ALA A 89 -24.91 -31.11 7.71
CA ALA A 89 -26.30 -30.95 7.29
C ALA A 89 -26.35 -30.70 5.77
#